data_AF-A0A853CV44-F1
#
_entry.id   AF-A0A853CV44-F1
#
_cell.length_a   1.000
_cell.length_b   1.000
_cell.length_c   1.000
_cell.angle_alpha   90.00
_cell.angle_beta   90.00
_cell.angle_gamma   90.00
#
_symmetry.space_group_name_H-M   'P 1'
#
loop_
_entity.id
_entity.type
_entity.pdbx_description
1 polymer ?
#
loop_
_entity_poly.entity_id
_entity_poly.type
_entity_poly.pdbx_seq_one_letter_code
_entity_poly.pdbx_strand_id
1 'polypeptide(L)'
;MPSTNPHAAKHGRLPEPYDTTMRAVLRYVTKTGPSDDARRLRMVDDLADLFAQAAADRTPIHRLLGDPVEFADDFKANYGAESRIVREQRRLVSAVAAVASEEREAAGTPPG
;
A
#
# COMPACT_ATOMS: atom_id res chain seq x y z
N MET A 1 11.23 -9.34 -14.14
CA MET A 1 11.65 -10.50 -13.32
C MET A 1 10.98 -10.36 -11.97
N PRO A 2 9.96 -11.15 -11.62
CA PRO A 2 9.46 -11.17 -10.24
C PRO A 2 10.48 -11.91 -9.39
N SER A 3 11.06 -11.25 -8.38
CA SER A 3 11.90 -11.91 -7.38
C SER A 3 11.10 -13.03 -6.74
N THR A 4 11.58 -14.25 -6.93
CA THR A 4 11.11 -15.45 -6.26
C THR A 4 11.46 -15.29 -4.79
N ASN A 5 10.49 -15.23 -3.87
CA ASN A 5 10.75 -15.46 -2.46
C ASN A 5 9.93 -16.66 -1.95
N PRO A 6 10.51 -17.88 -1.90
CA PRO A 6 9.83 -19.10 -1.47
C PRO A 6 9.63 -19.22 0.05
N HIS A 7 9.49 -18.11 0.80
CA HIS A 7 9.43 -18.13 2.27
C HIS A 7 8.03 -17.99 2.88
N ALA A 8 7.04 -17.46 2.14
CA ALA A 8 5.65 -17.37 2.58
C ALA A 8 5.03 -18.75 2.95
N ALA A 9 5.57 -19.85 2.39
CA ALA A 9 5.13 -21.21 2.67
C ALA A 9 5.67 -21.82 3.98
N LYS A 10 6.42 -21.09 4.81
CA LYS A 10 7.11 -21.65 6.00
C LYS A 10 6.93 -20.87 7.31
N HIS A 11 5.88 -20.06 7.47
CA HIS A 11 5.59 -19.48 8.77
C HIS A 11 4.82 -20.47 9.65
N GLY A 12 5.55 -21.42 10.26
CA GLY A 12 5.12 -21.94 11.55
C GLY A 12 4.89 -20.77 12.52
N ARG A 13 3.95 -20.89 13.46
CA ARG A 13 3.64 -19.81 14.43
C ARG A 13 4.93 -19.13 14.89
N LEU A 14 5.06 -17.82 14.62
CA LEU A 14 6.21 -17.05 15.08
C LEU A 14 6.33 -17.21 16.61
N PRO A 15 7.55 -17.17 17.18
CA PRO A 15 7.70 -17.12 18.62
C PRO A 15 6.94 -15.91 19.18
N GLU A 16 6.29 -16.06 20.33
CA GLU A 16 5.93 -14.88 21.12
C GLU A 16 7.22 -14.14 21.48
N PRO A 17 7.29 -12.79 21.37
CA PRO A 17 6.20 -11.81 21.18
C PRO A 17 5.86 -11.43 19.72
N TYR A 18 6.54 -11.98 18.72
CA TYR A 18 6.41 -11.56 17.31
C TYR A 18 5.03 -11.89 16.73
N ASP A 19 4.46 -13.06 17.03
CA ASP A 19 3.12 -13.44 16.52
C ASP A 19 2.03 -12.48 17.00
N THR A 20 2.00 -12.19 18.30
CA THR A 20 1.03 -11.24 18.89
C THR A 20 1.16 -9.86 18.27
N THR A 21 2.38 -9.33 18.14
CA THR A 21 2.61 -8.01 17.58
C THR A 21 2.26 -7.95 16.10
N MET A 22 2.69 -8.93 15.30
CA MET A 22 2.37 -9.00 13.88
C MET A 22 0.85 -9.00 13.65
N ARG A 23 0.10 -9.78 14.43
CA ARG A 23 -1.38 -9.80 14.34
C ARG A 23 -2.01 -8.44 14.66
N ALA A 24 -1.47 -7.72 15.64
CA ALA A 24 -1.97 -6.39 15.99
C ALA A 24 -1.73 -5.38 14.85
N VAL A 25 -0.52 -5.37 14.28
CA VAL A 25 -0.16 -4.53 13.13
C VAL A 25 -0.99 -4.92 11.90
N LEU A 26 -1.07 -6.21 11.59
CA LEU A 26 -1.86 -6.76 10.48
C LEU A 26 -3.32 -6.30 10.54
N ARG A 27 -3.94 -6.37 11.73
CA ARG A 27 -5.31 -5.88 11.95
C ARG A 27 -5.43 -4.39 11.66
N TYR A 28 -4.46 -3.58 12.10
CA TYR A 28 -4.48 -2.13 11.88
C TYR A 28 -4.32 -1.78 10.39
N VAL A 29 -3.30 -2.32 9.72
CA VAL A 29 -3.02 -2.02 8.30
C VAL A 29 -4.11 -2.58 7.37
N THR A 30 -4.75 -3.69 7.73
CA THR A 30 -5.90 -4.22 6.95
C THR A 30 -7.12 -3.31 7.03
N LYS A 31 -7.36 -2.67 8.18
CA LYS A 31 -8.48 -1.74 8.37
C LYS A 31 -8.24 -0.36 7.77
N THR A 32 -6.99 0.05 7.63
CA THR A 32 -6.60 1.43 7.29
C THR A 32 -5.85 1.54 5.96
N GLY A 33 -5.46 0.40 5.37
CA GLY A 33 -4.66 0.31 4.15
C GLY A 33 -5.50 0.17 2.88
N PRO A 34 -4.87 -0.27 1.78
CA PRO A 34 -5.49 -0.30 0.46
C PRO A 34 -6.75 -1.17 0.37
N SER A 35 -7.78 -0.66 -0.30
CA SER A 35 -8.98 -1.44 -0.67
C SER A 35 -8.73 -2.39 -1.85
N ASP A 36 -7.60 -2.27 -2.55
CA ASP A 36 -7.20 -3.16 -3.65
C ASP A 36 -6.64 -4.49 -3.11
N ASP A 37 -7.24 -5.60 -3.52
CA ASP A 37 -6.92 -6.93 -3.00
C ASP A 37 -5.50 -7.38 -3.31
N ALA A 38 -4.99 -7.08 -4.51
CA ALA A 38 -3.64 -7.48 -4.91
C ALA A 38 -2.55 -6.72 -4.13
N ARG A 39 -2.74 -5.42 -3.89
CA ARG A 39 -1.85 -4.63 -3.02
C ARG A 39 -1.95 -5.07 -1.57
N ARG A 40 -3.15 -5.41 -1.10
CA ARG A 40 -3.35 -5.90 0.26
C ARG A 40 -2.63 -7.23 0.48
N LEU A 41 -2.74 -8.19 -0.43
CA LEU A 41 -2.03 -9.47 -0.34
C LEU A 41 -0.51 -9.26 -0.27
N ARG A 42 0.06 -8.45 -1.17
CA ARG A 42 1.50 -8.12 -1.11
C ARG A 42 1.92 -7.47 0.21
N MET A 43 1.13 -6.52 0.72
CA MET A 43 1.38 -5.88 2.01
C MET A 43 1.38 -6.89 3.17
N VAL A 44 0.48 -7.88 3.14
CA VAL A 44 0.41 -8.92 4.16
C VAL A 44 1.61 -9.86 4.09
N ASP A 45 1.98 -10.29 2.89
CA ASP A 45 3.13 -11.17 2.66
C ASP A 45 4.44 -10.50 3.12
N ASP A 46 4.66 -9.25 2.72
CA ASP A 46 5.86 -8.49 3.10
C ASP A 46 5.91 -8.20 4.60
N LEU A 47 4.76 -8.01 5.26
CA LEU A 47 4.69 -7.85 6.72
C LEU A 47 5.09 -9.15 7.43
N ALA A 48 4.63 -10.29 6.92
CA ALA A 48 4.99 -11.60 7.46
C ALA A 48 6.49 -11.89 7.30
N ASP A 49 7.04 -11.59 6.12
CA ASP A 49 8.48 -11.73 5.83
C ASP A 49 9.32 -10.84 6.76
N LEU A 50 8.91 -9.58 6.98
CA LEU A 50 9.60 -8.65 7.88
C LEU A 50 9.66 -9.17 9.32
N PHE A 51 8.53 -9.66 9.86
CA PHE A 51 8.48 -10.19 11.22
C PHE A 51 9.24 -11.51 11.36
N ALA A 52 9.21 -12.36 10.34
CA ALA A 52 9.99 -13.60 10.31
C ALA A 52 11.50 -13.32 10.33
N GLN A 53 11.95 -12.35 9.53
CA GLN A 53 13.35 -11.91 9.52
C GLN A 53 13.75 -11.31 10.87
N ALA A 54 12.94 -10.42 11.43
CA ALA A 54 13.20 -9.83 12.74
C ALA A 54 13.32 -10.89 13.86
N ALA A 55 12.48 -11.94 13.81
CA ALA A 55 12.54 -13.06 14.74
C ALA A 55 13.81 -13.89 14.57
N ALA A 56 14.22 -14.18 13.33
CA ALA A 56 15.47 -14.88 13.03
C ALA A 56 16.70 -14.12 13.55
N ASP A 57 16.68 -12.79 13.38
CA ASP A 57 17.74 -11.88 13.83
C ASP A 57 17.66 -11.57 15.33
N ARG A 58 16.62 -12.05 16.03
CA ARG A 58 16.32 -11.76 17.43
C ARG A 58 16.23 -10.25 17.72
N THR A 59 15.70 -9.47 16.77
CA THR A 59 15.52 -8.03 16.91
C THR A 59 14.43 -7.72 17.93
N PRO A 60 14.71 -7.03 19.05
CA PRO A 60 13.68 -6.70 20.03
C PRO A 60 12.50 -5.95 19.39
N ILE A 61 11.26 -6.32 19.72
CA ILE A 61 10.05 -5.73 19.10
C ILE A 61 10.00 -4.20 19.19
N HIS A 62 10.42 -3.63 20.33
CA HIS A 62 10.44 -2.17 20.51
C HIS A 62 11.47 -1.48 19.60
N ARG A 63 12.53 -2.19 19.19
CA ARG A 63 13.51 -1.71 18.21
C ARG A 63 13.02 -1.89 16.78
N LEU A 64 12.26 -2.95 16.51
CA LEU A 64 11.63 -3.18 15.20
C LEU A 64 10.58 -2.12 14.90
N LEU A 65 9.71 -1.82 15.87
CA LEU A 65 8.56 -0.94 15.67
C LEU A 65 8.86 0.52 15.96
N GLY A 66 9.63 0.82 17.02
CA GLY A 66 9.60 2.17 17.58
C GLY A 66 8.19 2.51 18.05
N ASP A 67 7.58 3.56 17.49
CA ASP A 67 6.15 3.82 17.65
C ASP A 67 5.30 2.89 16.76
N PRO A 68 4.39 2.07 17.32
CA PRO A 68 3.65 1.09 16.54
C PRO A 68 2.68 1.69 15.50
N VAL A 69 2.18 2.91 15.71
CA VAL A 69 1.24 3.55 14.79
C VAL A 69 2.01 4.16 13.62
N GLU A 70 3.08 4.90 13.92
CA GLU A 70 3.99 5.48 12.91
C GLU A 70 4.56 4.39 12.01
N PHE A 71 5.07 3.30 12.59
CA PHE A 71 5.56 2.14 11.82
C PHE A 71 4.49 1.60 10.87
N ALA A 72 3.26 1.43 11.34
CA ALA A 72 2.19 0.87 10.53
C ALA A 72 1.73 1.82 9.42
N ASP A 73 1.78 3.14 9.68
CA ASP A 73 1.46 4.17 8.70
C ASP A 73 2.51 4.26 7.59
N ASP A 74 3.79 4.30 7.96
CA ASP A 74 4.92 4.29 7.04
C ASP A 74 4.96 2.99 6.23
N PHE A 75 4.75 1.85 6.88
CA PHE A 75 4.71 0.55 6.21
C PHE A 75 3.61 0.52 5.14
N LYS A 76 2.38 0.96 5.46
CA LYS A 76 1.27 0.95 4.49
C LYS A 76 1.48 1.94 3.35
N ALA A 77 2.17 3.05 3.59
CA ALA A 77 2.42 4.08 2.59
C ALA A 77 3.16 3.52 1.36
N ASN A 78 4.04 2.53 1.56
CA ASN A 78 4.75 1.82 0.50
C ASN A 78 3.83 1.06 -0.48
N TYR A 79 2.62 0.71 -0.04
CA TYR A 79 1.63 -0.03 -0.84
C TYR A 79 0.54 0.89 -1.42
N GLY A 80 0.67 2.20 -1.20
CA GLY A 80 -0.20 3.25 -1.70
C GLY A 80 0.26 3.86 -3.02
N ALA A 81 0.36 3.11 -4.13
CA ALA A 81 0.66 3.72 -5.43
C ALA A 81 -0.50 4.61 -5.92
N GLU A 82 -0.25 5.93 -5.92
CA GLU A 82 -1.19 7.05 -6.08
C GLU A 82 -2.43 6.94 -5.19
N SER A 83 -2.57 7.87 -4.25
CA SER A 83 -3.80 7.99 -3.49
C SER A 83 -4.98 8.05 -4.47
N ARG A 84 -6.13 7.49 -4.08
CA ARG A 84 -7.38 7.66 -4.83
C ARG A 84 -7.59 9.14 -5.20
N ILE A 85 -7.14 10.05 -4.35
CA ILE A 85 -7.15 11.50 -4.57
C ILE A 85 -6.32 11.90 -5.80
N VAL A 86 -5.09 11.40 -5.98
CA VAL A 86 -4.27 11.71 -7.17
C VAL A 86 -4.90 11.18 -8.46
N ARG A 87 -5.52 9.99 -8.41
CA ARG A 87 -6.27 9.45 -9.56
C ARG A 87 -7.50 10.30 -9.89
N GLU A 88 -8.27 10.72 -8.89
CA GLU A 88 -9.45 11.58 -9.10
C GLU A 88 -9.06 13.00 -9.54
N GLN A 89 -7.94 13.55 -9.05
CA GLN A 89 -7.40 14.81 -9.54
C GLN A 89 -7.03 14.75 -11.02
N ARG A 90 -6.39 13.67 -11.47
CA ARG A 90 -6.10 13.47 -12.91
C ARG A 90 -7.36 13.34 -13.74
N ARG A 91 -8.35 12.57 -13.27
CA ARG A 91 -9.65 12.43 -13.96
C ARG A 91 -10.36 13.78 -14.12
N LEU A 92 -10.38 14.59 -13.07
CA LEU A 92 -10.95 15.93 -13.11
C LEU A 92 -10.23 16.82 -14.13
N VAL A 93 -8.90 16.87 -14.09
CA VAL A 93 -8.10 17.66 -15.04
C VAL A 93 -8.34 17.22 -16.48
N SER A 94 -8.35 15.91 -16.75
CA SER A 94 -8.64 15.37 -18.08
C SER A 94 -10.05 15.72 -18.58
N ALA A 95 -11.07 15.62 -17.72
CA ALA A 95 -12.46 15.93 -18.09
C ALA A 95 -12.62 17.41 -18.46
N VAL A 96 -12.02 18.32 -17.69
CA VAL A 96 -12.06 19.76 -17.98
C VAL A 96 -11.30 20.09 -19.26
N ALA A 97 -10.14 19.47 -19.49
CA ALA A 97 -9.34 19.69 -20.70
C ALA A 97 -10.07 19.22 -21.98
N ALA A 98 -10.83 18.12 -21.90
CA ALA A 98 -11.62 17.63 -23.03
C ALA A 98 -12.70 18.65 -23.43
N VAL A 99 -13.50 19.13 -22.48
CA VAL A 99 -14.55 20.13 -22.75
C VAL A 99 -13.96 21.43 -23.30
N ALA A 100 -12.86 21.92 -22.73
CA ALA A 100 -12.20 23.13 -23.21
C ALA A 100 -11.62 23.00 -24.63
N SER A 101 -11.31 21.78 -25.07
CA SER A 101 -10.86 21.50 -26.43
C SER A 101 -12.04 21.51 -27.41
N GLU A 102 -13.16 20.88 -27.03
CA GLU A 102 -14.40 20.87 -27.82
C GLU A 102 -14.97 22.27 -28.02
N GLU A 103 -14.95 23.14 -27.00
CA GLU A 103 -15.39 24.54 -27.12
C GLU A 103 -14.54 25.34 -28.13
N ARG A 104 -13.23 25.08 -28.20
CA ARG A 104 -12.33 25.75 -29.16
C ARG A 104 -12.55 25.29 -30.59
N GLU A 105 -12.85 24.00 -30.79
CA GLU A 105 -13.19 23.45 -32.10
C GLU A 105 -14.54 23.99 -32.59
N ALA A 106 -15.53 24.10 -31.69
CA ALA A 106 -16.83 24.70 -32.00
C ALA A 106 -16.71 26.20 -32.35
N ALA A 107 -15.86 26.95 -31.65
CA ALA A 107 -15.62 28.37 -31.92
C ALA A 107 -14.77 28.64 -33.18
N GLY A 108 -14.04 27.63 -33.68
CA GLY A 108 -13.20 27.72 -34.88
C GLY A 108 -13.91 27.37 -36.19
N THR A 109 -15.17 26.93 -36.15
CA THR A 109 -15.96 26.63 -37.35
C THR A 109 -16.75 27.88 -37.77
N PRO A 110 -16.36 28.62 -38.83
CA PRO A 110 -17.16 29.74 -39.31
C PRO A 110 -18.48 29.22 -39.90
N PRO A 111 -19.61 29.95 -39.73
CA PRO A 111 -20.84 29.60 -40.42
C PRO A 111 -20.60 29.73 -41.93
N GLY A 112 -20.91 28.66 -42.67
CA GLY A 112 -20.85 28.62 -44.13
C GLY A 112 -21.87 29.52 -44.80
#